data_AF-A0A380WPA4-F1
#
_entry.id   AF-A0A380WPA4-F1
#
_cell.length_a   1.000
_cell.length_b   1.000
_cell.length_c   1.000
_cell.angle_alpha   90.00
_cell.angle_beta   90.00
_cell.angle_gamma   90.00
#
_symmetry.space_group_name_H-M   'P 1'
#
loop_
_entity.id
_entity.type
_entity.pdbx_description
1 polymer ?
#
loop_
_entity_poly.entity_id
_entity_poly.type
_entity_poly.pdbx_seq_one_letter_code
_entity_poly.pdbx_strand_id
1 'polypeptide(L)'
;MATEFDNALHWGLFLTGTTLTSETGKYIRVSELVLSALRAAGVFSNMVDGIVAPATDKLWLDKNVDPAVLKEWDATGASWVPMTYGRLFGRAAVDKLTVTGGTGNAVVVSQPPGFQADRLYLMTPAANNSGAATITVSGVGSYGVKYGNGADIGATEFTAGRQTVLFFTGARFEVVFPLGQLSAAVLAAQASADAAAASASSSSTSASNAATSATNAANSATASANSATAAANSVAALPYNFSTTTTDADPGAGIFRLNNVAPGSATSAYIDNVDSDGVTATGVLDTWDDSTSAVRGVLTIRSKTNATIRHSYNVTGSIVDGTGYRKLTLVYVGGSGTLTNGAAHWLIFERAGDAGEVTLAGIQTLSNKTLTSPVITGTLNAQGSIVATNTSGAVGAAPTLELYRDAVVTGNIGIIRFPGKNAAGTKINYGDIVATIMNNVAGSESSILDFRTYWGGAYAVKFTIGSGFWMNGAAGGDPGTGKINATELQQNGVPVATAITTAQGVAKAWVNFNGTGMVAIRDSFNVTSITDNGTGDYTLNLGVTMGNSNYAAVGSARSDAGAGAYNVGCVQTITQNTTTCQIRTRAVNNTALDCDITNVAIFGD
;
A
#
# COMPACT_ATOMS: atom_id res chain seq x y z
N MET A 1 97.98 23.31 68.57
CA MET A 1 98.79 24.55 68.56
C MET A 1 98.57 25.27 69.90
N ALA A 2 98.80 24.72 71.09
CA ALA A 2 99.94 23.98 71.64
C ALA A 2 101.27 24.73 71.47
N THR A 3 101.54 25.62 72.44
CA THR A 3 102.84 25.83 73.11
C THR A 3 104.02 26.46 72.35
N GLU A 4 103.84 27.10 71.19
CA GLU A 4 104.96 27.89 70.62
C GLU A 4 105.03 29.31 71.22
N PHE A 5 103.87 29.87 71.58
CA PHE A 5 103.79 31.16 72.26
C PHE A 5 102.95 31.08 73.52
N ASP A 6 103.59 31.17 74.69
CA ASP A 6 102.91 31.37 75.96
C ASP A 6 102.63 32.86 76.13
N ASN A 7 101.35 33.22 76.19
CA ASN A 7 100.94 34.61 76.29
C ASN A 7 101.38 35.26 77.60
N ALA A 8 101.63 34.50 78.66
CA ALA A 8 102.17 35.01 79.92
C ALA A 8 103.68 35.28 79.84
N LEU A 9 104.41 34.57 78.99
CA LEU A 9 105.88 34.60 78.93
C LEU A 9 106.45 35.25 77.67
N HIS A 10 105.67 35.41 76.61
CA HIS A 10 106.13 35.91 75.31
C HIS A 10 105.43 37.20 74.90
N TRP A 11 106.22 38.12 74.34
CA TRP A 11 105.77 39.40 73.81
C TRP A 11 106.28 39.59 72.37
N GLY A 12 105.48 40.25 71.54
CA GLY A 12 105.92 40.78 70.26
C GLY A 12 106.57 42.15 70.46
N LEU A 13 107.72 42.38 69.82
CA LEU A 13 108.42 43.67 69.82
C LEU A 13 108.03 44.48 68.58
N PHE A 14 107.64 45.73 68.80
CA PHE A 14 107.23 46.69 67.78
C PHE A 14 108.11 47.92 67.83
N LEU A 15 108.32 48.51 66.65
CA LEU A 15 109.04 49.75 66.46
C LEU A 15 108.05 50.81 65.96
N THR A 16 107.84 51.88 66.73
CA THR A 16 107.12 53.07 66.27
C THR A 16 108.10 54.05 65.61
N GLY A 17 108.77 53.59 64.54
CA GLY A 17 109.84 54.31 63.83
C GLY A 17 110.80 53.35 63.11
N THR A 18 111.87 53.87 62.52
CA THR A 18 112.88 53.06 61.80
C THR A 18 114.11 52.71 62.64
N THR A 19 114.20 53.22 63.87
CA THR A 19 115.36 53.06 64.76
C THR A 19 114.89 52.60 66.13
N LEU A 20 115.55 51.58 66.69
CA LEU A 20 115.23 51.04 68.01
C LEU A 20 115.81 51.92 69.12
N THR A 21 114.91 52.55 69.88
CA THR A 21 115.20 53.31 71.09
C THR A 21 114.26 52.86 72.21
N SER A 22 114.52 53.26 73.46
CA SER A 22 113.61 53.03 74.58
C SER A 22 112.25 53.71 74.40
N GLU A 23 112.16 54.75 73.57
CA GLU A 23 110.90 55.41 73.23
C GLU A 23 110.14 54.70 72.09
N THR A 24 110.86 54.23 71.06
CA THR A 24 110.25 53.63 69.87
C THR A 24 109.99 52.13 69.99
N GLY A 25 110.67 51.44 70.91
CA GLY A 25 110.40 50.04 71.25
C GLY A 25 109.12 49.90 72.07
N LYS A 26 108.13 49.19 71.53
CA LYS A 26 106.89 48.82 72.23
C LYS A 26 106.79 47.31 72.29
N TYR A 27 106.23 46.77 73.36
CA TYR A 27 105.92 45.34 73.46
C TYR A 27 104.42 45.16 73.66
N ILE A 28 103.86 44.15 73.01
CA ILE A 28 102.47 43.72 73.21
C ILE A 28 102.44 42.20 73.35
N ARG A 29 101.38 41.67 73.96
CA ARG A 29 101.21 40.23 74.08
C ARG A 29 101.03 39.60 72.70
N VAL A 30 101.54 38.38 72.48
CA VAL A 30 101.42 37.70 71.17
C VAL A 30 99.95 37.52 70.77
N SER A 31 99.06 37.25 71.74
CA SER A 31 97.61 37.20 71.48
C SER A 31 97.04 38.52 70.98
N GLU A 32 97.45 39.66 71.55
CA GLU A 32 97.01 40.99 71.13
C GLU A 32 97.52 41.31 69.72
N LEU A 33 98.75 40.90 69.41
CA LEU A 33 99.29 40.99 68.05
C LEU A 33 98.41 40.21 67.06
N VAL A 34 98.08 38.95 67.36
CA VAL A 34 97.23 38.13 66.49
C VAL A 34 95.83 38.74 66.34
N LEU A 35 95.22 39.23 67.41
CA LEU A 35 93.92 39.90 67.37
C LEU A 35 93.96 41.21 66.57
N SER A 36 95.05 41.98 66.67
CA SER A 36 95.26 43.18 65.86
C SER A 36 95.42 42.85 64.37
N ALA A 37 96.13 41.77 64.04
CA ALA A 37 96.29 41.29 62.67
C ALA A 37 94.95 40.81 62.08
N LEU A 38 94.14 40.10 62.87
CA LEU A 38 92.79 39.68 62.48
C LEU A 38 91.83 40.86 62.31
N ARG A 39 91.94 41.91 63.14
CA ARG A 39 91.21 43.17 62.94
C ARG A 39 91.64 43.87 61.64
N ALA A 40 92.94 43.94 61.36
CA ALA A 40 93.47 44.51 60.12
C ALA A 40 93.03 43.72 58.88
N ALA A 41 92.92 42.40 58.98
CA ALA A 41 92.37 41.53 57.94
C ALA A 41 90.83 41.60 57.80
N GLY A 42 90.16 42.42 58.61
CA GLY A 42 88.71 42.62 58.57
C GLY A 42 87.88 41.59 59.36
N VAL A 43 88.50 40.51 59.84
CA VAL A 43 87.84 39.43 60.60
C VAL A 43 87.24 39.95 61.92
N PHE A 44 87.94 40.87 62.58
CA PHE A 44 87.46 41.56 63.80
C PHE A 44 87.35 43.07 63.59
N SER A 45 86.81 43.49 62.44
CA SER A 45 86.69 44.92 62.07
C SER A 45 85.87 45.75 63.08
N ASN A 46 84.93 45.14 63.80
CA ASN A 46 84.12 45.77 64.84
C ASN A 46 84.73 45.67 66.25
N MET A 47 85.97 45.20 66.39
CA MET A 47 86.66 45.13 67.68
C MET A 47 87.17 46.51 68.11
N VAL A 48 86.98 46.84 69.39
CA VAL A 48 87.49 48.04 70.06
C VAL A 48 88.36 47.59 71.23
N ASP A 49 89.55 48.18 71.35
CA ASP A 49 90.50 47.87 72.41
C ASP A 49 90.59 49.00 73.44
N GLY A 50 90.61 48.66 74.73
CA GLY A 50 90.67 49.68 75.79
C GLY A 50 90.27 49.15 77.16
N ILE A 51 90.38 50.03 78.17
CA ILE A 51 89.98 49.76 79.55
C ILE A 51 88.51 50.08 79.84
N VAL A 52 87.83 50.78 78.92
CA VAL A 52 86.40 51.11 79.02
C VAL A 52 85.62 50.23 78.04
N ALA A 53 84.53 49.63 78.50
CA ALA A 53 83.67 48.82 77.64
C ALA A 53 83.05 49.66 76.50
N PRO A 54 83.08 49.18 75.25
CA PRO A 54 82.50 49.87 74.09
C PRO A 54 80.97 49.70 74.07
N ALA A 55 80.32 50.21 73.01
CA ALA A 55 78.92 49.92 72.74
C ALA A 55 78.70 48.40 72.52
N THR A 56 77.50 47.91 72.86
CA THR A 56 77.16 46.48 72.90
C THR A 56 77.15 45.78 71.53
N ASP A 57 77.23 46.54 70.44
CA ASP A 57 77.34 46.05 69.07
C ASP A 57 78.80 45.79 68.64
N LYS A 58 79.77 46.04 69.52
CA LYS A 58 81.21 45.87 69.25
C LYS A 58 81.77 44.63 69.94
N LEU A 59 82.93 44.18 69.47
CA LEU A 59 83.78 43.27 70.24
C LEU A 59 84.71 44.10 71.12
N TRP A 60 84.92 43.69 72.36
CA TRP A 60 85.77 44.41 73.30
C TRP A 60 87.03 43.61 73.60
N LEU A 61 88.20 44.12 73.22
CA LEU A 61 89.47 43.64 73.76
C LEU A 61 89.70 44.33 75.10
N ASP A 62 89.31 43.64 76.17
CA ASP A 62 89.35 44.15 77.54
C ASP A 62 90.79 44.15 78.07
N LYS A 63 91.36 45.35 78.19
CA LYS A 63 92.72 45.59 78.71
C LYS A 63 92.76 45.80 80.23
N ASN A 64 91.65 45.60 80.95
CA ASN A 64 91.66 45.65 82.43
C ASN A 64 92.34 44.42 83.06
N VAL A 65 92.65 43.41 82.25
CA VAL A 65 93.38 42.20 82.63
C VAL A 65 94.59 42.04 81.72
N ASP A 66 95.70 41.57 82.27
CA ASP A 66 96.90 41.19 81.51
C ASP A 66 97.09 39.66 81.64
N PRO A 67 96.92 38.87 80.56
CA PRO A 67 96.70 39.32 79.18
C PRO A 67 95.27 39.80 78.89
N ALA A 68 95.13 40.73 77.92
CA ALA A 68 93.83 41.23 77.50
C ALA A 68 92.93 40.13 76.94
N VAL A 69 91.63 40.21 77.24
CA VAL A 69 90.64 39.19 76.86
C VAL A 69 89.65 39.76 75.87
N LEU A 70 89.51 39.11 74.71
CA LEU A 70 88.45 39.44 73.76
C LEU A 70 87.09 39.02 74.32
N LYS A 71 86.14 39.93 74.36
CA LYS A 71 84.77 39.75 74.87
C LYS A 71 83.74 40.19 73.83
N GLU A 72 82.56 39.58 73.89
CA GLU A 72 81.35 40.06 73.21
C GLU A 72 80.27 40.41 74.25
N TRP A 73 79.32 41.25 73.86
CA TRP A 73 78.14 41.50 74.67
C TRP A 73 77.17 40.32 74.54
N ASP A 74 76.80 39.73 75.68
CA ASP A 74 75.75 38.72 75.74
C ASP A 74 74.46 39.38 76.23
N ALA A 75 73.52 39.54 75.30
CA ALA A 75 72.22 40.15 75.57
C ALA A 75 71.36 39.33 76.55
N THR A 76 71.60 38.01 76.67
CA THR A 76 70.86 37.14 77.59
C THR A 76 71.31 37.33 79.03
N GLY A 77 72.62 37.44 79.26
CA GLY A 77 73.20 37.69 80.58
C GLY A 77 73.41 39.17 80.92
N ALA A 78 73.06 40.08 80.01
CA ALA A 78 73.35 41.52 80.09
C ALA A 78 74.77 41.84 80.57
N SER A 79 75.76 41.10 80.04
CA SER A 79 77.14 41.17 80.50
C SER A 79 78.14 41.00 79.37
N TRP A 80 79.35 41.54 79.55
CA TRP A 80 80.48 41.31 78.67
C TRP A 80 81.18 40.02 79.06
N VAL A 81 81.27 39.10 78.11
CA VAL A 81 81.68 37.72 78.37
C VAL A 81 82.74 37.26 77.37
N PRO A 82 83.69 36.40 77.78
CA PRO A 82 84.81 36.00 76.93
C PRO A 82 84.36 35.39 75.60
N MET A 83 85.07 35.75 74.54
CA MET A 83 84.93 35.13 73.23
C MET A 83 85.45 33.69 73.30
N THR A 84 84.59 32.73 72.94
CA THR A 84 84.93 31.30 72.84
C THR A 84 84.73 30.81 71.41
N TYR A 85 85.28 29.64 71.07
CA TYR A 85 85.09 29.03 69.75
C TYR A 85 83.61 28.91 69.37
N GLY A 86 82.75 28.52 70.32
CA GLY A 86 81.31 28.38 70.10
C GLY A 86 80.59 29.71 69.77
N ARG A 87 81.10 30.82 70.31
CA ARG A 87 80.55 32.17 70.07
C ARG A 87 81.02 32.77 68.75
N LEU A 88 82.24 32.42 68.35
CA LEU A 88 82.85 32.90 67.11
C LEU A 88 82.43 32.07 65.87
N PHE A 89 82.39 30.74 65.99
CA PHE A 89 82.17 29.83 64.87
C PHE A 89 81.00 28.86 65.06
N GLY A 90 80.48 28.71 66.28
CA GLY A 90 79.42 27.74 66.60
C GLY A 90 77.99 28.21 66.36
N ARG A 91 77.77 29.47 65.96
CA ARG A 91 76.43 30.06 65.76
C ARG A 91 75.62 29.39 64.62
N ALA A 92 76.30 28.80 63.63
CA ALA A 92 75.65 28.11 62.50
C ALA A 92 75.21 26.66 62.78
N ALA A 93 75.58 26.08 63.93
CA ALA A 93 75.21 24.71 64.29
C ALA A 93 73.83 24.67 64.96
N VAL A 94 73.01 23.68 64.62
CA VAL A 94 71.69 23.49 65.22
C VAL A 94 71.81 22.62 66.48
N ASP A 95 71.45 23.17 67.64
CA ASP A 95 71.51 22.45 68.91
C ASP A 95 70.16 21.93 69.36
N LYS A 96 70.16 20.90 70.19
CA LYS A 96 68.94 20.30 70.72
C LYS A 96 68.52 20.96 72.03
N LEU A 97 67.31 21.50 72.08
CA LEU A 97 66.61 21.83 73.33
C LEU A 97 65.96 20.57 73.86
N THR A 98 66.52 20.00 74.92
CA THR A 98 65.97 18.81 75.55
C THR A 98 64.84 19.21 76.49
N VAL A 99 63.61 18.80 76.16
CA VAL A 99 62.44 19.05 77.00
C VAL A 99 62.59 18.25 78.30
N THR A 100 62.57 18.96 79.43
CA THR A 100 62.69 18.40 80.78
C THR A 100 61.37 18.44 81.56
N GLY A 101 60.35 19.14 81.04
CA GLY A 101 59.02 19.18 81.65
C GLY A 101 58.11 20.24 81.01
N GLY A 102 57.06 20.63 81.74
CA GLY A 102 56.11 21.67 81.32
C GLY A 102 54.86 21.14 80.60
N THR A 103 54.08 22.05 80.03
CA THR A 103 52.90 21.75 79.21
C THR A 103 53.15 22.15 77.74
N GLY A 104 52.25 21.82 76.82
CA GLY A 104 52.38 22.25 75.42
C GLY A 104 52.43 23.78 75.23
N ASN A 105 51.80 24.56 76.14
CA ASN A 105 51.83 26.03 76.10
C ASN A 105 52.95 26.64 76.95
N ALA A 106 53.65 25.85 77.75
CA ALA A 106 54.72 26.31 78.63
C ALA A 106 55.75 25.20 78.75
N VAL A 107 56.58 25.07 77.72
CA VAL A 107 57.56 23.99 77.58
C VAL A 107 58.78 24.33 78.43
N VAL A 108 59.27 23.38 79.23
CA VAL A 108 60.50 23.55 80.00
C VAL A 108 61.59 22.71 79.36
N VAL A 109 62.74 23.33 79.08
CA VAL A 109 63.90 22.69 78.45
C VAL A 109 65.13 22.87 79.34
N SER A 110 66.09 21.94 79.25
CA SER A 110 67.43 22.16 79.80
C SER A 110 68.19 23.18 78.96
N GLN A 111 69.04 23.99 79.59
CA GLN A 111 69.96 24.87 78.86
C GLN A 111 70.97 24.01 78.09
N PRO A 112 71.01 24.07 76.75
CA PRO A 112 72.03 23.38 75.99
C PRO A 112 73.40 24.05 76.20
N PRO A 113 74.52 23.30 76.13
CA PRO A 113 75.86 23.87 76.16
C PRO A 113 76.03 24.90 75.02
N GLY A 114 76.34 26.15 75.36
CA GLY A 114 76.45 27.22 74.35
C GLY A 114 75.12 27.81 73.88
N PHE A 115 74.08 27.78 74.72
CA PHE A 115 72.85 28.53 74.49
C PHE A 115 73.15 30.02 74.26
N GLN A 116 72.76 30.52 73.10
CA GLN A 116 73.01 31.89 72.66
C GLN A 116 71.95 32.35 71.66
N ALA A 117 71.81 33.68 71.52
CA ALA A 117 71.00 34.33 70.51
C ALA A 117 71.49 34.07 69.08
N ASP A 118 70.60 34.30 68.11
CA ASP A 118 70.79 34.16 66.66
C ASP A 118 71.20 32.74 66.23
N ARG A 119 70.53 31.76 66.83
CA ARG A 119 70.85 30.34 66.63
C ARG A 119 69.59 29.50 66.44
N LEU A 120 69.73 28.48 65.59
CA LEU A 120 68.70 27.47 65.37
C LEU A 120 68.77 26.39 66.45
N TYR A 121 67.60 25.93 66.85
CA TYR A 121 67.41 24.86 67.80
C TYR A 121 66.37 23.85 67.31
N LEU A 122 66.59 22.58 67.64
CA LEU A 122 65.58 21.54 67.51
C LEU A 122 64.95 21.25 68.86
N MET A 123 63.63 21.16 68.90
CA MET A 123 62.88 20.71 70.06
C MET A 123 61.88 19.63 69.65
N THR A 124 61.66 18.65 70.51
CA THR A 124 60.55 17.69 70.36
C THR A 124 59.60 17.92 71.53
N PRO A 125 58.46 18.63 71.33
CA PRO A 125 57.49 18.86 72.39
C PRO A 125 56.96 17.52 72.95
N ALA A 126 56.72 17.47 74.27
CA ALA A 126 56.14 16.30 74.93
C ALA A 126 54.59 16.30 74.91
N ALA A 127 53.97 17.45 74.61
CA ALA A 127 52.52 17.63 74.58
C ALA A 127 52.14 18.64 73.49
N ASN A 128 50.88 18.58 73.04
CA ASN A 128 50.34 19.52 72.08
C ASN A 128 50.11 20.89 72.72
N ASN A 129 50.42 21.98 72.01
CA ASN A 129 49.98 23.31 72.43
C ASN A 129 48.51 23.53 72.04
N SER A 130 47.77 24.33 72.82
CA SER A 130 46.40 24.76 72.54
C SER A 130 46.30 26.24 72.14
N GLY A 131 47.43 26.96 72.13
CA GLY A 131 47.51 28.37 71.72
C GLY A 131 48.94 28.90 71.86
N ALA A 132 49.07 30.19 72.17
CA ALA A 132 50.35 30.83 72.43
C ALA A 132 51.19 30.00 73.42
N ALA A 133 52.47 29.81 73.09
CA ALA A 133 53.37 29.01 73.91
C ALA A 133 54.60 29.80 74.35
N THR A 134 55.17 29.38 75.48
CA THR A 134 56.48 29.83 75.97
C THR A 134 57.44 28.65 76.08
N ILE A 135 58.73 28.92 75.93
CA ILE A 135 59.81 27.99 76.23
C ILE A 135 60.62 28.58 77.38
N THR A 136 60.63 27.88 78.51
CA THR A 136 61.47 28.19 79.67
C THR A 136 62.75 27.38 79.57
N VAL A 137 63.86 28.08 79.35
CA VAL A 137 65.21 27.51 79.36
C VAL A 137 65.72 27.55 80.79
N SER A 138 65.85 26.37 81.40
CA SER A 138 66.20 26.21 82.81
C SER A 138 67.53 26.91 83.14
N GLY A 139 67.52 27.82 84.11
CA GLY A 139 68.70 28.60 84.50
C GLY A 139 68.98 29.84 83.65
N VAL A 140 68.16 30.12 82.63
CA VAL A 140 68.35 31.29 81.73
C VAL A 140 67.14 32.22 81.76
N GLY A 141 65.94 31.73 81.42
CA GLY A 141 64.76 32.59 81.31
C GLY A 141 63.60 31.93 80.58
N SER A 142 62.47 32.65 80.50
CA SER A 142 61.27 32.21 79.76
C SER A 142 61.02 33.13 78.57
N TYR A 143 60.82 32.52 77.40
CA TYR A 143 60.76 33.21 76.11
C TYR A 143 59.49 32.82 75.36
N GLY A 144 58.82 33.79 74.72
CA GLY A 144 57.65 33.51 73.88
C GLY A 144 58.01 32.72 72.62
N VAL A 145 57.08 31.91 72.11
CA VAL A 145 57.18 31.23 70.82
C VAL A 145 56.20 31.86 69.83
N LYS A 146 56.73 32.33 68.71
CA LYS A 146 55.96 33.02 67.66
C LYS A 146 56.24 32.40 66.29
N TYR A 147 55.46 32.76 65.28
CA TYR A 147 55.88 32.59 63.88
C TYR A 147 56.83 33.73 63.47
N GLY A 148 57.54 33.58 62.35
CA GLY A 148 58.46 34.61 61.84
C GLY A 148 57.79 35.96 61.51
N ASN A 149 56.46 35.99 61.35
CA ASN A 149 55.68 37.23 61.20
C ASN A 149 55.31 37.90 62.55
N GLY A 150 55.75 37.34 63.67
CA GLY A 150 55.48 37.83 65.02
C GLY A 150 54.15 37.41 65.66
N ALA A 151 53.29 36.69 64.92
CA ALA A 151 52.03 36.16 65.47
C ALA A 151 52.27 35.00 66.46
N ASP A 152 51.36 34.80 67.41
CA ASP A 152 51.37 33.63 68.27
C ASP A 152 51.24 32.33 67.47
N ILE A 153 51.91 31.28 67.93
CA ILE A 153 51.74 29.96 67.32
C ILE A 153 50.30 29.46 67.51
N GLY A 154 49.74 28.85 66.46
CA GLY A 154 48.40 28.26 66.51
C GLY A 154 48.36 26.99 67.34
N ALA A 155 47.16 26.56 67.77
CA ALA A 155 46.98 25.28 68.44
C ALA A 155 47.58 24.14 67.60
N THR A 156 48.19 23.15 68.24
CA THR A 156 48.88 21.98 67.66
C THR A 156 50.14 22.25 66.84
N GLU A 157 50.58 23.50 66.69
CA GLU A 157 51.87 23.83 66.08
C GLU A 157 53.04 23.09 66.77
N PHE A 158 53.00 23.04 68.10
CA PHE A 158 53.69 22.01 68.86
C PHE A 158 52.81 20.78 68.90
N THR A 159 53.26 19.71 68.23
CA THR A 159 52.65 18.39 68.29
C THR A 159 53.58 17.46 69.07
N ALA A 160 53.04 16.71 70.03
CA ALA A 160 53.78 15.74 70.83
C ALA A 160 54.55 14.77 69.93
N GLY A 161 55.86 14.64 70.16
CA GLY A 161 56.73 13.74 69.39
C GLY A 161 57.17 14.27 68.01
N ARG A 162 56.59 15.35 67.49
CA ARG A 162 57.04 15.98 66.24
C ARG A 162 58.19 16.95 66.52
N GLN A 163 59.28 16.84 65.76
CA GLN A 163 60.36 17.84 65.83
C GLN A 163 59.89 19.19 65.28
N THR A 164 60.17 20.24 66.03
CA THR A 164 60.03 21.63 65.60
C THR A 164 61.40 22.27 65.51
N VAL A 165 61.61 23.05 64.45
CA VAL A 165 62.82 23.84 64.24
C VAL A 165 62.51 25.26 64.65
N LEU A 166 63.29 25.77 65.59
CA LEU A 166 63.09 27.03 66.26
C LEU A 166 64.30 27.92 66.02
N PHE A 167 64.08 29.20 65.71
CA PHE A 167 65.13 30.20 65.69
C PHE A 167 65.05 31.05 66.96
N PHE A 168 66.11 31.10 67.76
CA PHE A 168 66.16 31.94 68.95
C PHE A 168 66.78 33.29 68.64
N THR A 169 66.01 34.35 68.80
CA THR A 169 66.40 35.75 68.49
C THR A 169 67.12 36.46 69.65
N GLY A 170 67.31 35.77 70.79
CA GLY A 170 67.74 36.40 72.06
C GLY A 170 66.59 36.90 72.94
N ALA A 171 65.43 37.22 72.34
CA ALA A 171 64.24 37.67 73.07
C ALA A 171 63.04 36.70 72.96
N ARG A 172 62.99 35.88 71.91
CA ARG A 172 61.91 34.91 71.64
C ARG A 172 62.36 33.77 70.73
N PHE A 173 61.59 32.69 70.70
CA PHE A 173 61.71 31.62 69.70
C PHE A 173 60.75 31.84 68.54
N GLU A 174 61.21 31.55 67.33
CA GLU A 174 60.40 31.63 66.11
C GLU A 174 60.33 30.27 65.41
N VAL A 175 59.11 29.80 65.09
CA VAL A 175 58.91 28.54 64.36
C VAL A 175 59.23 28.75 62.88
N VAL A 176 60.14 27.92 62.35
CA VAL A 176 60.62 28.03 60.97
C VAL A 176 59.67 27.37 59.96
N PHE A 177 58.98 26.29 60.34
CA PHE A 177 58.10 25.51 59.45
C PHE A 177 56.69 25.30 60.05
N PRO A 178 55.74 26.24 59.82
CA PRO A 178 54.39 26.16 60.37
C PRO A 178 53.62 24.92 59.91
N LEU A 179 53.00 24.20 60.84
CA LEU A 179 52.27 22.95 60.57
C LEU A 179 51.11 23.13 59.59
N GLY A 180 50.36 24.24 59.70
CA GLY A 180 49.20 24.52 58.84
C GLY A 180 49.55 24.74 57.36
N GLN A 181 50.78 25.16 57.06
CA GLN A 181 51.24 25.31 55.68
C GLN A 181 51.62 23.96 55.05
N LEU A 182 52.18 23.04 55.86
CA LEU A 182 52.49 21.69 55.39
C LEU A 182 51.24 20.85 55.10
N SER A 183 50.18 20.96 55.90
CA SER A 183 48.95 20.18 55.71
C SER A 183 48.15 20.61 54.46
N ALA A 184 48.11 21.91 54.16
CA ALA A 184 47.43 22.44 52.97
C ALA A 184 48.04 21.92 51.66
N ALA A 185 49.37 21.81 51.58
CA ALA A 185 50.06 21.29 50.40
C ALA A 185 49.71 19.81 50.12
N VAL A 186 49.61 18.99 51.16
CA VAL A 186 49.25 17.56 51.04
C VAL A 186 47.80 17.42 50.56
N LEU A 187 46.87 18.22 51.09
CA LEU A 187 45.47 18.20 50.67
C LEU A 187 45.30 18.61 49.20
N ALA A 188 46.03 19.62 48.73
CA ALA A 188 46.01 20.06 47.34
C ALA A 188 46.55 18.98 46.37
N ALA A 189 47.59 18.26 46.79
CA ALA A 189 48.14 17.14 46.02
C ALA A 189 47.13 15.99 45.89
N GLN A 190 46.44 15.63 46.98
CA GLN A 190 45.40 14.60 46.95
C GLN A 190 44.24 14.99 46.03
N ALA A 191 43.74 16.22 46.12
CA ALA A 191 42.67 16.71 45.26
C ALA A 191 43.06 16.68 43.77
N SER A 192 44.33 16.99 43.45
CA SER A 192 44.85 16.92 42.08
C SER A 192 44.92 15.49 41.56
N ALA A 193 45.29 14.53 42.42
CA ALA A 193 45.32 13.11 42.06
C ALA A 193 43.91 12.56 41.79
N ASP A 194 42.93 12.92 42.62
CA ASP A 194 41.53 12.49 42.45
C ASP A 194 40.93 13.07 41.15
N ALA A 195 41.22 14.34 40.83
CA ALA A 195 40.80 14.96 39.58
C ALA A 195 41.41 14.29 38.33
N ALA A 196 42.68 13.86 38.42
CA ALA A 196 43.35 13.11 37.36
C ALA A 196 42.70 11.73 37.15
N ALA A 197 42.38 11.01 38.24
CA ALA A 197 41.70 9.72 38.17
C ALA A 197 40.29 9.82 37.55
N ALA A 198 39.53 10.85 37.91
CA ALA A 198 38.23 11.13 37.31
C ALA A 198 38.35 11.41 35.80
N SER A 199 39.32 12.24 35.41
CA SER A 199 39.58 12.58 34.01
C SER A 199 39.96 11.36 33.17
N ALA A 200 40.75 10.44 33.73
CA ALA A 200 41.09 9.17 33.07
C ALA A 200 39.84 8.29 32.84
N SER A 201 38.95 8.21 33.83
CA SER A 201 37.69 7.44 33.72
C SER A 201 36.75 8.01 32.65
N SER A 202 36.61 9.34 32.59
CA SER A 202 35.83 10.02 31.55
C SER A 202 36.42 9.83 30.15
N SER A 203 37.75 9.83 30.05
CA SER A 203 38.46 9.59 28.77
C SER A 203 38.24 8.15 28.28
N SER A 204 38.31 7.17 29.18
CA SER A 204 37.99 5.76 28.88
C SER A 204 36.57 5.60 28.35
N THR A 205 35.59 6.20 29.03
CA THR A 205 34.19 6.17 28.60
C THR A 205 34.00 6.81 27.22
N SER A 206 34.65 7.95 26.99
CA SER A 206 34.59 8.65 25.70
C SER A 206 35.18 7.79 24.57
N ALA A 207 36.27 7.06 24.83
CA ALA A 207 36.86 6.13 23.88
C ALA A 207 35.92 4.96 23.57
N SER A 208 35.24 4.38 24.57
CA SER A 208 34.23 3.34 24.35
C SER A 208 33.04 3.83 23.52
N ASN A 209 32.56 5.05 23.78
CA ASN A 209 31.47 5.66 23.01
C ASN A 209 31.90 5.94 21.55
N ALA A 210 33.12 6.40 21.34
CA ALA A 210 33.68 6.61 20.00
C ALA A 210 33.81 5.28 19.23
N ALA A 211 34.30 4.22 19.88
CA ALA A 211 34.37 2.87 19.29
C ALA A 211 32.98 2.33 18.90
N THR A 212 31.98 2.54 19.77
CA THR A 212 30.59 2.14 19.50
C THR A 212 30.02 2.91 18.31
N SER A 213 30.27 4.22 18.25
CA SER A 213 29.83 5.07 17.15
C SER A 213 30.47 4.66 15.82
N ALA A 214 31.76 4.29 15.83
CA ALA A 214 32.45 3.78 14.65
C ALA A 214 31.85 2.46 14.16
N THR A 215 31.53 1.53 15.06
CA THR A 215 30.84 0.26 14.73
C THR A 215 29.46 0.52 14.12
N ASN A 216 28.69 1.44 14.70
CA ASN A 216 27.37 1.81 14.18
C ASN A 216 27.47 2.43 12.77
N ALA A 217 28.45 3.29 12.53
CA ALA A 217 28.70 3.88 11.21
C ALA A 217 29.05 2.80 10.17
N ALA A 218 29.90 1.83 10.51
CA ALA A 218 30.24 0.71 9.64
C ALA A 218 29.03 -0.18 9.31
N ASN A 219 28.18 -0.44 10.30
CA ASN A 219 26.93 -1.19 10.10
C ASN A 219 25.96 -0.43 9.18
N SER A 220 25.79 0.88 9.38
CA SER A 220 24.96 1.72 8.50
C SER A 220 25.49 1.74 7.06
N ALA A 221 26.81 1.81 6.86
CA ALA A 221 27.41 1.74 5.54
C ALA A 221 27.13 0.39 4.85
N THR A 222 27.23 -0.72 5.60
CA THR A 222 26.92 -2.07 5.09
C THR A 222 25.44 -2.21 4.72
N ALA A 223 24.54 -1.73 5.58
CA ALA A 223 23.10 -1.73 5.31
C ALA A 223 22.75 -0.90 4.07
N SER A 224 23.35 0.28 3.91
CA SER A 224 23.17 1.13 2.73
C SER A 224 23.64 0.44 1.44
N ALA A 225 24.79 -0.22 1.46
CA ALA A 225 25.28 -1.00 0.31
C ALA A 225 24.32 -2.15 -0.05
N ASN A 226 23.82 -2.88 0.95
CA ASN A 226 22.85 -3.95 0.73
C ASN A 226 21.52 -3.43 0.17
N SER A 227 21.01 -2.31 0.69
CA SER A 227 19.80 -1.67 0.15
C SER A 227 19.99 -1.17 -1.28
N ALA A 228 21.17 -0.66 -1.64
CA ALA A 228 21.49 -0.27 -3.01
C ALA A 228 21.49 -1.47 -3.97
N THR A 229 22.11 -2.59 -3.57
CA THR A 229 22.08 -3.85 -4.33
C THR A 229 20.65 -4.40 -4.46
N ALA A 230 19.87 -4.39 -3.38
CA ALA A 230 18.47 -4.85 -3.40
C ALA A 230 17.59 -3.97 -4.31
N ALA A 231 17.79 -2.64 -4.29
CA ALA A 231 17.08 -1.73 -5.18
C ALA A 231 17.45 -1.97 -6.65
N ALA A 232 18.74 -2.21 -6.96
CA ALA A 232 19.19 -2.52 -8.30
C ALA A 232 18.58 -3.83 -8.85
N ASN A 233 18.38 -4.82 -7.98
CA ASN A 233 17.86 -6.14 -8.34
C ASN A 233 16.33 -6.27 -8.22
N SER A 234 15.62 -5.19 -7.85
CA SER A 234 14.17 -5.21 -7.58
C SER A 234 13.29 -5.11 -8.85
N VAL A 235 13.87 -4.84 -10.02
CA VAL A 235 13.12 -4.63 -11.25
C VAL A 235 13.01 -5.94 -12.03
N ALA A 236 11.79 -6.42 -12.27
CA ALA A 236 11.51 -7.52 -13.20
C ALA A 236 11.69 -7.04 -14.65
N ALA A 237 12.95 -6.88 -15.07
CA ALA A 237 13.33 -6.42 -16.41
C ALA A 237 14.61 -7.12 -16.86
N LEU A 238 14.75 -7.29 -18.18
CA LEU A 238 15.97 -7.86 -18.73
C LEU A 238 17.01 -6.75 -18.97
N PRO A 239 18.26 -6.92 -18.51
CA PRO A 239 19.32 -5.94 -18.68
C PRO A 239 19.99 -6.07 -20.05
N TYR A 240 20.07 -4.99 -20.83
CA TYR A 240 20.80 -5.00 -22.10
C TYR A 240 21.49 -3.66 -22.40
N ASN A 241 22.56 -3.70 -23.18
CA ASN A 241 23.22 -2.52 -23.70
C ASN A 241 22.69 -2.17 -25.09
N PHE A 242 22.47 -0.89 -25.37
CA PHE A 242 21.96 -0.44 -26.66
C PHE A 242 23.07 -0.36 -27.71
N SER A 243 22.82 -0.85 -28.92
CA SER A 243 23.66 -0.61 -30.09
C SER A 243 22.94 0.27 -31.11
N THR A 244 23.68 1.23 -31.66
CA THR A 244 23.20 2.14 -32.72
C THR A 244 23.21 1.52 -34.11
N THR A 245 23.78 0.32 -34.26
CA THR A 245 23.70 -0.43 -35.52
C THR A 245 22.26 -0.88 -35.77
N THR A 246 21.77 -0.77 -37.01
CA THR A 246 20.38 -1.06 -37.36
C THR A 246 20.21 -2.34 -38.18
N THR A 247 21.32 -3.03 -38.48
CA THR A 247 21.33 -4.23 -39.32
C THR A 247 20.67 -5.41 -38.60
N ASP A 248 19.86 -6.16 -39.34
CA ASP A 248 19.33 -7.45 -38.91
C ASP A 248 20.43 -8.52 -38.91
N ALA A 249 21.06 -8.68 -37.75
CA ALA A 249 22.07 -9.69 -37.47
C ALA A 249 22.07 -9.97 -35.95
N ASP A 250 22.95 -10.86 -35.50
CA ASP A 250 23.23 -11.01 -34.08
C ASP A 250 23.85 -9.71 -33.50
N PRO A 251 23.22 -9.06 -32.49
CA PRO A 251 23.77 -7.87 -31.84
C PRO A 251 25.03 -8.15 -31.00
N GLY A 252 25.23 -9.41 -30.59
CA GLY A 252 26.25 -9.84 -29.65
C GLY A 252 25.75 -9.90 -28.20
N ALA A 253 26.40 -10.74 -27.39
CA ALA A 253 26.00 -11.02 -26.00
C ALA A 253 25.69 -9.75 -25.19
N GLY A 254 24.49 -9.71 -24.62
CA GLY A 254 24.04 -8.60 -23.77
C GLY A 254 23.66 -7.32 -24.51
N ILE A 255 23.49 -7.38 -25.83
CA ILE A 255 23.17 -6.21 -26.66
C ILE A 255 21.76 -6.33 -27.27
N PHE A 256 21.06 -5.21 -27.32
CA PHE A 256 19.88 -5.04 -28.16
C PHE A 256 20.06 -3.86 -29.11
N ARG A 257 19.31 -3.87 -30.21
CA ARG A 257 19.25 -2.75 -31.17
C ARG A 257 17.89 -2.64 -31.81
N LEU A 258 17.64 -1.48 -32.40
CA LEU A 258 16.46 -1.19 -33.21
C LEU A 258 16.83 -1.16 -34.68
N ASN A 259 15.90 -1.47 -35.57
CA ASN A 259 16.11 -1.43 -37.02
C ASN A 259 16.13 0.00 -37.61
N ASN A 260 16.03 1.04 -36.77
CA ASN A 260 16.08 2.43 -37.19
C ASN A 260 16.86 3.27 -36.17
N VAL A 261 17.57 4.28 -36.66
CA VAL A 261 18.33 5.23 -35.83
C VAL A 261 17.39 6.08 -34.98
N ALA A 262 16.22 6.44 -35.50
CA ALA A 262 15.19 7.16 -34.76
C ALA A 262 14.29 6.15 -34.03
N PRO A 263 14.25 6.14 -32.68
CA PRO A 263 13.44 5.17 -31.93
C PRO A 263 11.95 5.20 -32.32
N GLY A 264 11.40 6.39 -32.55
CA GLY A 264 9.98 6.55 -32.93
C GLY A 264 9.60 5.97 -34.31
N SER A 265 10.58 5.59 -35.12
CA SER A 265 10.37 4.97 -36.45
C SER A 265 10.87 3.53 -36.52
N ALA A 266 11.27 2.94 -35.39
CA ALA A 266 11.66 1.54 -35.34
C ALA A 266 10.42 0.65 -35.46
N THR A 267 10.49 -0.31 -36.38
CA THR A 267 9.45 -1.35 -36.59
C THR A 267 9.93 -2.73 -36.17
N SER A 268 11.20 -2.86 -35.80
CA SER A 268 11.76 -4.09 -35.25
C SER A 268 12.84 -3.83 -34.23
N ALA A 269 12.96 -4.74 -33.26
CA ALA A 269 14.10 -4.83 -32.36
C ALA A 269 14.78 -6.20 -32.52
N TYR A 270 16.09 -6.20 -32.33
CA TYR A 270 16.94 -7.39 -32.31
C TYR A 270 17.58 -7.47 -30.93
N ILE A 271 17.27 -8.53 -30.18
CA ILE A 271 17.70 -8.71 -28.78
C ILE A 271 18.49 -10.01 -28.70
N ASP A 272 19.74 -9.96 -28.24
CA ASP A 272 20.57 -11.14 -28.05
C ASP A 272 19.94 -12.15 -27.05
N ASN A 273 20.22 -13.43 -27.24
CA ASN A 273 19.70 -14.50 -26.39
C ASN A 273 20.29 -14.53 -24.98
N VAL A 274 21.35 -13.78 -24.72
CA VAL A 274 22.03 -13.58 -23.44
C VAL A 274 21.90 -12.11 -23.05
N ASP A 275 21.51 -11.85 -21.82
CA ASP A 275 21.41 -10.50 -21.27
C ASP A 275 22.80 -9.92 -20.91
N SER A 276 22.87 -8.63 -20.52
CA SER A 276 24.14 -7.98 -20.20
C SER A 276 24.82 -8.51 -18.94
N ASP A 277 24.13 -9.34 -18.15
CA ASP A 277 24.66 -9.97 -16.95
C ASP A 277 25.20 -11.38 -17.26
N GLY A 278 25.09 -11.84 -18.51
CA GLY A 278 25.58 -13.13 -18.97
C GLY A 278 24.59 -14.29 -18.79
N VAL A 279 23.32 -14.00 -18.54
CA VAL A 279 22.26 -15.00 -18.33
C VAL A 279 21.46 -15.21 -19.61
N THR A 280 21.17 -16.47 -19.93
CA THR A 280 20.33 -16.81 -21.09
C THR A 280 18.88 -16.35 -20.87
N ALA A 281 18.40 -15.46 -21.74
CA ALA A 281 17.06 -14.87 -21.72
C ALA A 281 16.08 -15.49 -22.75
N THR A 282 16.55 -16.43 -23.58
CA THR A 282 15.79 -17.04 -24.69
C THR A 282 14.36 -17.45 -24.31
N GLY A 283 14.20 -18.25 -23.26
CA GLY A 283 12.88 -18.74 -22.85
C GLY A 283 11.93 -17.63 -22.40
N VAL A 284 12.43 -16.53 -21.85
CA VAL A 284 11.60 -15.37 -21.46
C VAL A 284 11.22 -14.57 -22.69
N LEU A 285 12.17 -14.31 -23.59
CA LEU A 285 11.90 -13.59 -24.84
C LEU A 285 10.87 -14.30 -25.71
N ASP A 286 10.90 -15.64 -25.74
CA ASP A 286 9.95 -16.47 -26.48
C ASP A 286 8.52 -16.36 -25.94
N THR A 287 8.31 -15.90 -24.69
CA THR A 287 6.93 -15.69 -24.17
C THR A 287 6.29 -14.38 -24.61
N TRP A 288 7.04 -13.48 -25.25
CA TRP A 288 6.56 -12.13 -25.53
C TRP A 288 5.56 -12.06 -26.69
N ASP A 289 5.36 -13.16 -27.44
CA ASP A 289 4.28 -13.32 -28.42
C ASP A 289 3.19 -14.32 -28.01
N ASP A 290 3.26 -14.92 -26.82
CA ASP A 290 2.30 -15.95 -26.38
C ASP A 290 0.86 -15.44 -26.24
N SER A 291 0.66 -14.12 -26.10
CA SER A 291 -0.69 -13.55 -26.03
C SER A 291 -1.42 -13.76 -27.33
N THR A 292 -2.67 -14.22 -27.30
CA THR A 292 -3.48 -14.37 -28.53
C THR A 292 -4.04 -13.05 -29.07
N SER A 293 -3.86 -11.93 -28.36
CA SER A 293 -4.29 -10.58 -28.77
C SER A 293 -3.48 -10.01 -29.94
N ALA A 294 -4.09 -9.14 -30.77
CA ALA A 294 -3.38 -8.50 -31.90
C ALA A 294 -2.19 -7.63 -31.47
N VAL A 295 -2.27 -7.04 -30.28
CA VAL A 295 -1.13 -6.51 -29.54
C VAL A 295 -0.77 -7.53 -28.47
N ARG A 296 0.41 -8.14 -28.58
CA ARG A 296 0.89 -9.20 -27.69
C ARG A 296 1.30 -8.67 -26.33
N GLY A 297 1.70 -7.40 -26.27
CA GLY A 297 2.07 -6.67 -25.07
C GLY A 297 2.81 -5.38 -25.41
N VAL A 298 3.27 -4.68 -24.37
CA VAL A 298 4.03 -3.43 -24.50
C VAL A 298 5.45 -3.65 -24.02
N LEU A 299 6.41 -3.45 -24.92
CA LEU A 299 7.84 -3.36 -24.59
C LEU A 299 8.18 -1.91 -24.23
N THR A 300 8.68 -1.70 -23.01
CA THR A 300 9.26 -0.44 -22.56
C THR A 300 10.78 -0.58 -22.44
N ILE A 301 11.50 0.29 -23.13
CA ILE A 301 12.96 0.45 -23.05
C ILE A 301 13.21 1.65 -22.13
N ARG A 302 13.95 1.45 -21.04
CA ARG A 302 14.23 2.50 -20.04
C ARG A 302 15.71 2.54 -19.68
N SER A 303 16.33 3.72 -19.68
CA SER A 303 17.74 3.84 -19.30
C SER A 303 17.96 3.50 -17.81
N LYS A 304 19.04 2.77 -17.52
CA LYS A 304 19.46 2.46 -16.14
C LYS A 304 20.03 3.68 -15.40
N THR A 305 20.52 4.68 -16.13
CA THR A 305 21.24 5.84 -15.56
C THR A 305 20.46 7.14 -15.66
N ASN A 306 19.48 7.24 -16.56
CA ASN A 306 18.65 8.44 -16.71
C ASN A 306 17.17 8.07 -16.93
N ALA A 307 16.35 8.20 -15.89
CA ALA A 307 14.94 7.85 -15.92
C ALA A 307 14.08 8.64 -16.94
N THR A 308 14.59 9.76 -17.48
CA THR A 308 13.89 10.55 -18.51
C THR A 308 14.01 9.96 -19.92
N ILE A 309 14.92 9.02 -20.12
CA ILE A 309 15.10 8.30 -21.39
C ILE A 309 14.25 7.03 -21.34
N ARG A 310 13.13 7.03 -22.08
CA ARG A 310 12.16 5.93 -22.14
C ARG A 310 11.46 5.89 -23.49
N HIS A 311 11.33 4.71 -24.10
CA HIS A 311 10.52 4.49 -25.30
C HIS A 311 9.65 3.22 -25.13
N SER A 312 8.39 3.28 -25.56
CA SER A 312 7.44 2.18 -25.47
C SER A 312 6.91 1.79 -26.86
N TYR A 313 6.77 0.49 -27.07
CA TYR A 313 6.35 -0.13 -28.33
C TYR A 313 5.33 -1.23 -28.06
N ASN A 314 4.30 -1.33 -28.89
CA ASN A 314 3.48 -2.52 -28.94
C ASN A 314 4.25 -3.62 -29.68
N VAL A 315 4.31 -4.81 -29.10
CA VAL A 315 4.74 -6.03 -29.80
C VAL A 315 3.52 -6.63 -30.47
N THR A 316 3.55 -6.82 -31.79
CA THR A 316 2.34 -7.21 -32.56
C THR A 316 2.51 -8.50 -33.37
N GLY A 317 3.75 -8.92 -33.62
CA GLY A 317 4.08 -10.12 -34.37
C GLY A 317 4.68 -11.22 -33.49
N SER A 318 4.93 -12.37 -34.11
CA SER A 318 5.64 -13.46 -33.44
C SER A 318 7.10 -13.11 -33.17
N ILE A 319 7.66 -13.70 -32.13
CA ILE A 319 9.09 -13.64 -31.83
C ILE A 319 9.80 -14.61 -32.78
N VAL A 320 10.68 -14.09 -33.63
CA VAL A 320 11.39 -14.89 -34.63
C VAL A 320 12.81 -15.19 -34.16
N ASP A 321 13.23 -16.44 -34.25
CA ASP A 321 14.60 -16.85 -33.98
C ASP A 321 15.54 -16.40 -35.12
N GLY A 322 16.52 -15.56 -34.78
CA GLY A 322 17.56 -15.10 -35.69
C GLY A 322 18.85 -15.94 -35.66
N THR A 323 18.91 -17.00 -34.85
CA THR A 323 20.12 -17.74 -34.43
C THR A 323 21.07 -16.86 -33.63
N GLY A 324 21.06 -17.02 -32.31
CA GLY A 324 21.83 -16.19 -31.35
C GLY A 324 21.05 -15.01 -30.77
N TYR A 325 19.91 -14.63 -31.38
CA TYR A 325 19.08 -13.50 -30.97
C TYR A 325 17.61 -13.69 -31.35
N ARG A 326 16.73 -12.82 -30.84
CA ARG A 326 15.30 -12.73 -31.15
C ARG A 326 14.94 -11.45 -31.90
N LYS A 327 14.00 -11.58 -32.84
CA LYS A 327 13.44 -10.46 -33.60
C LYS A 327 12.02 -10.17 -33.13
N LEU A 328 11.77 -8.93 -32.77
CA LEU A 328 10.46 -8.44 -32.34
C LEU A 328 9.87 -7.56 -33.42
N THR A 329 8.57 -7.71 -33.70
CA THR A 329 7.82 -6.76 -34.53
C THR A 329 7.21 -5.69 -33.64
N LEU A 330 7.56 -4.42 -33.90
CA LEU A 330 7.24 -3.29 -33.04
C LEU A 330 6.36 -2.25 -33.75
N VAL A 331 5.44 -1.66 -32.98
CA VAL A 331 4.71 -0.44 -33.36
C VAL A 331 4.94 0.59 -32.27
N TYR A 332 5.48 1.76 -32.62
CA TYR A 332 5.81 2.79 -31.65
C TYR A 332 4.57 3.38 -30.98
N VAL A 333 4.62 3.52 -29.65
CA VAL A 333 3.53 4.10 -28.84
C VAL A 333 3.89 5.51 -28.37
N GLY A 334 5.11 5.72 -27.88
CA GLY A 334 5.55 7.00 -27.35
C GLY A 334 6.83 6.91 -26.53
N GLY A 335 7.45 8.05 -26.22
CA GLY A 335 8.72 8.11 -25.49
C GLY A 335 9.48 9.42 -25.66
N SER A 336 10.59 9.54 -24.92
CA SER A 336 11.49 10.70 -24.92
C SER A 336 12.94 10.29 -24.65
N GLY A 337 13.87 11.15 -25.06
CA GLY A 337 15.31 10.95 -24.85
C GLY A 337 16.02 10.33 -26.06
N THR A 338 17.35 10.30 -25.99
CA THR A 338 18.21 9.70 -27.03
C THR A 338 18.82 8.41 -26.49
N LEU A 339 18.74 7.32 -27.26
CA LEU A 339 19.41 6.07 -26.94
C LEU A 339 20.88 6.16 -27.41
N THR A 340 21.82 6.13 -26.46
CA THR A 340 23.26 6.24 -26.75
C THR A 340 23.90 4.88 -26.90
N ASN A 341 24.83 4.74 -27.87
CA ASN A 341 25.58 3.50 -28.10
C ASN A 341 26.31 3.04 -26.81
N GLY A 342 26.18 1.77 -26.46
CA GLY A 342 26.78 1.15 -25.28
C GLY A 342 26.08 1.47 -23.95
N ALA A 343 25.07 2.33 -23.93
CA ALA A 343 24.38 2.67 -22.70
C ALA A 343 23.48 1.50 -22.22
N ALA A 344 23.46 1.27 -20.90
CA ALA A 344 22.68 0.19 -20.29
C ALA A 344 21.21 0.59 -20.13
N HIS A 345 20.32 -0.33 -20.49
CA HIS A 345 18.87 -0.18 -20.44
C HIS A 345 18.21 -1.40 -19.81
N TRP A 346 17.02 -1.17 -19.27
CA TRP A 346 16.06 -2.19 -18.89
C TRP A 346 15.06 -2.39 -20.03
N LEU A 347 14.89 -3.65 -20.46
CA LEU A 347 13.77 -4.07 -21.30
C LEU A 347 12.67 -4.63 -20.40
N ILE A 348 11.53 -3.93 -20.36
CA ILE A 348 10.38 -4.27 -19.53
C ILE A 348 9.25 -4.65 -20.48
N PHE A 349 8.78 -5.89 -20.41
CA PHE A 349 7.65 -6.35 -21.21
C PHE A 349 6.42 -6.58 -20.35
N GLU A 350 5.33 -5.92 -20.70
CA GLU A 350 4.01 -6.11 -20.09
C GLU A 350 3.14 -6.85 -21.09
N ARG A 351 2.93 -8.16 -20.86
CA ARG A 351 2.12 -9.02 -21.74
C ARG A 351 0.65 -8.56 -21.74
N ALA A 352 0.03 -8.53 -22.91
CA ALA A 352 -1.42 -8.37 -23.02
C ALA A 352 -2.13 -9.65 -22.57
N GLY A 353 -3.37 -9.53 -22.09
CA GLY A 353 -4.24 -10.69 -21.87
C GLY A 353 -4.47 -11.46 -23.18
N ASP A 354 -4.84 -12.73 -23.07
CA ASP A 354 -5.28 -13.48 -24.24
C ASP A 354 -6.56 -12.86 -24.80
N ALA A 355 -6.71 -12.90 -26.12
CA ALA A 355 -7.99 -12.60 -26.75
C ALA A 355 -9.03 -13.53 -26.16
N GLY A 356 -10.13 -12.97 -25.63
CA GLY A 356 -11.16 -13.74 -24.97
C GLY A 356 -11.69 -14.87 -25.87
N GLU A 357 -11.44 -16.11 -25.47
CA GLU A 357 -11.88 -17.30 -26.19
C GLU A 357 -13.32 -17.66 -25.77
N VAL A 358 -14.20 -17.95 -26.73
CA VAL A 358 -15.50 -18.55 -26.44
C VAL A 358 -15.32 -20.06 -26.41
N THR A 359 -15.19 -20.63 -25.22
CA THR A 359 -15.06 -22.08 -25.06
C THR A 359 -16.44 -22.74 -24.94
N LEU A 360 -16.51 -24.03 -25.31
CA LEU A 360 -17.72 -24.87 -25.33
C LEU A 360 -18.09 -25.48 -23.97
N ALA A 361 -17.39 -25.12 -22.89
CA ALA A 361 -17.60 -25.68 -21.56
C ALA A 361 -18.12 -24.62 -20.58
N GLY A 362 -19.41 -24.71 -20.22
CA GLY A 362 -20.04 -23.86 -19.21
C GLY A 362 -21.28 -23.10 -19.70
N ILE A 363 -22.00 -22.46 -18.77
CA ILE A 363 -23.07 -21.51 -19.09
C ILE A 363 -22.39 -20.23 -19.58
N GLN A 364 -22.59 -19.92 -20.87
CA GLN A 364 -22.04 -18.70 -21.47
C GLN A 364 -23.09 -17.58 -21.41
N THR A 365 -22.83 -16.56 -20.59
CA THR A 365 -23.65 -15.34 -20.55
C THR A 365 -23.09 -14.32 -21.54
N LEU A 366 -23.72 -14.19 -22.71
CA LEU A 366 -23.35 -13.20 -23.70
C LEU A 366 -24.11 -11.89 -23.44
N SER A 367 -23.47 -10.94 -22.76
CA SER A 367 -24.00 -9.57 -22.60
C SER A 367 -23.46 -8.66 -23.70
N ASN A 368 -24.34 -7.92 -24.38
CA ASN A 368 -24.00 -6.92 -25.39
C ASN A 368 -23.13 -7.44 -26.55
N LYS A 369 -23.31 -8.70 -26.96
CA LYS A 369 -22.61 -9.28 -28.11
C LYS A 369 -23.59 -9.58 -29.24
N THR A 370 -23.22 -9.22 -30.47
CA THR A 370 -23.94 -9.61 -31.69
C THR A 370 -23.34 -10.91 -32.20
N LEU A 371 -24.18 -11.93 -32.38
CA LEU A 371 -23.79 -13.17 -33.07
C LEU A 371 -24.14 -13.03 -34.55
N THR A 372 -23.14 -12.80 -35.38
CA THR A 372 -23.26 -12.82 -36.85
C THR A 372 -23.03 -14.25 -37.34
N SER A 373 -24.12 -14.99 -37.59
CA SER A 373 -24.15 -16.41 -38.03
C SER A 373 -23.92 -17.50 -36.97
N PRO A 374 -24.60 -17.47 -35.81
CA PRO A 374 -24.49 -18.56 -34.84
C PRO A 374 -25.18 -19.82 -35.38
N VAL A 375 -24.42 -20.92 -35.46
CA VAL A 375 -24.99 -22.27 -35.63
C VAL A 375 -25.00 -22.92 -34.25
N ILE A 376 -26.20 -23.12 -33.68
CA ILE A 376 -26.34 -23.93 -32.45
C ILE A 376 -26.27 -25.41 -32.88
N THR A 377 -25.06 -25.96 -32.93
CA THR A 377 -24.82 -27.40 -33.13
C THR A 377 -25.02 -28.13 -31.80
N GLY A 378 -26.27 -28.33 -31.41
CA GLY A 378 -26.64 -29.06 -30.18
C GLY A 378 -28.14 -29.05 -29.88
N THR A 379 -28.58 -29.88 -28.94
CA THR A 379 -29.96 -29.86 -28.43
C THR A 379 -30.12 -28.70 -27.45
N LEU A 380 -31.12 -27.83 -27.61
CA LEU A 380 -31.48 -26.82 -26.61
C LEU A 380 -32.00 -27.52 -25.35
N ASN A 381 -31.08 -27.81 -24.40
CA ASN A 381 -31.26 -28.55 -23.16
C ASN A 381 -31.97 -29.93 -23.31
N ALA A 382 -31.82 -30.83 -22.35
CA ALA A 382 -32.44 -32.16 -22.40
C ALA A 382 -33.99 -32.14 -22.37
N GLN A 383 -34.61 -30.95 -22.33
CA GLN A 383 -36.05 -30.69 -22.23
C GLN A 383 -36.61 -29.80 -23.36
N GLY A 384 -35.79 -29.38 -24.34
CA GLY A 384 -36.21 -28.89 -25.66
C GLY A 384 -37.01 -27.58 -25.74
N SER A 385 -36.94 -26.68 -24.75
CA SER A 385 -37.78 -25.47 -24.74
C SER A 385 -37.06 -24.20 -25.24
N ILE A 386 -37.74 -23.43 -26.09
CA ILE A 386 -37.43 -22.03 -26.40
C ILE A 386 -38.39 -21.16 -25.58
N VAL A 387 -37.86 -20.39 -24.62
CA VAL A 387 -38.67 -19.51 -23.75
C VAL A 387 -38.34 -18.05 -24.06
N ALA A 388 -39.34 -17.30 -24.52
CA ALA A 388 -39.28 -15.85 -24.63
C ALA A 388 -40.02 -15.23 -23.43
N THR A 389 -39.30 -14.48 -22.58
CA THR A 389 -39.87 -13.86 -21.38
C THR A 389 -39.88 -12.34 -21.53
N ASN A 390 -41.04 -11.71 -21.34
CA ASN A 390 -41.17 -10.26 -21.18
C ASN A 390 -41.73 -9.97 -19.78
N THR A 391 -41.05 -9.13 -19.00
CA THR A 391 -41.40 -8.79 -17.62
C THR A 391 -42.10 -7.43 -17.48
N SER A 392 -42.38 -6.75 -18.59
CA SER A 392 -43.04 -5.45 -18.60
C SER A 392 -44.54 -5.57 -18.27
N GLY A 393 -45.05 -4.67 -17.43
CA GLY A 393 -46.49 -4.53 -17.17
C GLY A 393 -47.24 -3.65 -18.18
N ALA A 394 -46.57 -3.18 -19.24
CA ALA A 394 -47.17 -2.28 -20.22
C ALA A 394 -48.18 -3.01 -21.13
N VAL A 395 -49.31 -2.36 -21.40
CA VAL A 395 -50.30 -2.84 -22.38
C VAL A 395 -49.62 -2.89 -23.75
N GLY A 396 -49.47 -4.09 -24.33
CA GLY A 396 -48.82 -4.33 -25.62
C GLY A 396 -47.40 -4.88 -25.55
N ALA A 397 -46.80 -5.00 -24.37
CA ALA A 397 -45.50 -5.66 -24.20
C ALA A 397 -45.68 -7.19 -24.09
N ALA A 398 -45.67 -7.88 -25.23
CA ALA A 398 -45.72 -9.34 -25.29
C ALA A 398 -44.36 -9.91 -25.75
N PRO A 399 -43.97 -11.10 -25.28
CA PRO A 399 -42.86 -11.82 -25.89
C PRO A 399 -43.25 -12.26 -27.32
N THR A 400 -42.30 -12.16 -28.26
CA THR A 400 -42.47 -12.61 -29.64
C THR A 400 -41.39 -13.61 -30.02
N LEU A 401 -41.71 -14.51 -30.96
CA LEU A 401 -40.74 -15.31 -31.69
C LEU A 401 -40.70 -14.77 -33.12
N GLU A 402 -39.60 -14.10 -33.47
CA GLU A 402 -39.42 -13.53 -34.81
C GLU A 402 -38.54 -14.45 -35.68
N LEU A 403 -39.08 -14.84 -36.83
CA LEU A 403 -38.32 -15.52 -37.89
C LEU A 403 -38.11 -14.51 -39.03
N TYR A 404 -36.94 -13.87 -39.04
CA TYR A 404 -36.59 -12.86 -40.04
C TYR A 404 -35.65 -13.44 -41.10
N ARG A 405 -36.02 -13.24 -42.36
CA ARG A 405 -35.15 -13.52 -43.50
C ARG A 405 -34.71 -12.21 -44.12
N ASP A 406 -33.45 -11.87 -43.93
CA ASP A 406 -32.81 -10.65 -44.45
C ASP A 406 -32.51 -10.75 -45.95
N ALA A 407 -33.56 -10.85 -46.77
CA ALA A 407 -33.47 -10.90 -48.23
C ALA A 407 -34.79 -10.46 -48.88
N VAL A 408 -34.69 -9.63 -49.92
CA VAL A 408 -35.84 -9.20 -50.74
C VAL A 408 -36.19 -10.30 -51.75
N VAL A 409 -37.04 -11.26 -51.36
CA VAL A 409 -37.48 -12.34 -52.25
C VAL A 409 -38.91 -12.79 -51.94
N THR A 410 -39.58 -13.45 -52.89
CA THR A 410 -40.84 -14.18 -52.66
C THR A 410 -40.56 -15.60 -52.12
N GLY A 411 -41.60 -16.27 -51.61
CA GLY A 411 -41.50 -17.62 -51.05
C GLY A 411 -41.38 -17.66 -49.53
N ASN A 412 -41.02 -18.82 -48.98
CA ASN A 412 -41.05 -19.09 -47.54
C ASN A 412 -40.09 -18.17 -46.78
N ILE A 413 -40.58 -17.52 -45.72
CA ILE A 413 -39.81 -16.62 -44.85
C ILE A 413 -39.59 -17.17 -43.44
N GLY A 414 -40.50 -18.03 -42.99
CA GLY A 414 -40.42 -18.66 -41.67
C GLY A 414 -41.06 -20.03 -41.69
N ILE A 415 -40.40 -21.01 -41.10
CA ILE A 415 -40.89 -22.39 -40.99
C ILE A 415 -40.71 -22.87 -39.55
N ILE A 416 -41.81 -23.25 -38.91
CA ILE A 416 -41.78 -24.10 -37.72
C ILE A 416 -41.96 -25.53 -38.21
N ARG A 417 -40.96 -26.37 -37.97
CA ARG A 417 -40.88 -27.74 -38.48
C ARG A 417 -40.98 -28.76 -37.37
N PHE A 418 -41.78 -29.80 -37.57
CA PHE A 418 -42.00 -30.89 -36.61
C PHE A 418 -41.46 -32.22 -37.16
N PRO A 419 -40.13 -32.46 -37.11
CA PRO A 419 -39.56 -33.71 -37.55
C PRO A 419 -39.61 -34.77 -36.43
N GLY A 420 -39.81 -36.02 -36.81
CA GLY A 420 -39.75 -37.17 -35.92
C GLY A 420 -39.07 -38.35 -36.60
N LYS A 421 -38.76 -39.41 -35.86
CA LYS A 421 -38.34 -40.66 -36.48
C LYS A 421 -39.57 -41.49 -36.80
N ASN A 422 -39.59 -42.11 -37.98
CA ASN A 422 -40.52 -43.20 -38.24
C ASN A 422 -40.10 -44.46 -37.48
N ALA A 423 -40.92 -45.52 -37.56
CA ALA A 423 -40.61 -46.81 -36.93
C ALA A 423 -39.29 -47.44 -37.40
N ALA A 424 -38.80 -47.07 -38.60
CA ALA A 424 -37.50 -47.50 -39.14
C ALA A 424 -36.33 -46.57 -38.72
N GLY A 425 -36.56 -45.61 -37.81
CA GLY A 425 -35.54 -44.69 -37.32
C GLY A 425 -35.17 -43.54 -38.28
N THR A 426 -35.78 -43.46 -39.45
CA THR A 426 -35.55 -42.41 -40.45
C THR A 426 -36.24 -41.12 -40.01
N LYS A 427 -35.53 -39.98 -40.08
CA LYS A 427 -36.11 -38.66 -39.81
C LYS A 427 -37.11 -38.30 -40.91
N ILE A 428 -38.38 -38.16 -40.54
CA ILE A 428 -39.49 -37.73 -41.39
C ILE A 428 -40.05 -36.42 -40.85
N ASN A 429 -40.45 -35.52 -41.75
CA ASN A 429 -41.20 -34.34 -41.34
C ASN A 429 -42.69 -34.68 -41.20
N TYR A 430 -43.25 -34.51 -40.01
CA TYR A 430 -44.67 -34.81 -39.77
C TYR A 430 -45.58 -33.59 -39.94
N GLY A 431 -45.02 -32.38 -39.85
CA GLY A 431 -45.76 -31.16 -40.14
C GLY A 431 -44.88 -29.92 -40.22
N ASP A 432 -45.33 -28.91 -40.96
CA ASP A 432 -44.79 -27.54 -40.89
C ASP A 432 -45.92 -26.52 -40.69
N ILE A 433 -45.57 -25.41 -40.04
CA ILE A 433 -46.27 -24.12 -40.18
C ILE A 433 -45.37 -23.21 -41.01
N VAL A 434 -45.87 -22.70 -42.13
CA VAL A 434 -45.05 -22.01 -43.13
C VAL A 434 -45.63 -20.65 -43.46
N ALA A 435 -44.89 -19.59 -43.15
CA ALA A 435 -45.18 -18.24 -43.64
C ALA A 435 -44.48 -18.02 -44.98
N THR A 436 -45.25 -17.54 -45.97
CA THR A 436 -44.78 -17.35 -47.35
C THR A 436 -45.14 -15.95 -47.84
N ILE A 437 -44.18 -15.23 -48.40
CA ILE A 437 -44.45 -14.00 -49.12
C ILE A 437 -44.91 -14.34 -50.53
N MET A 438 -46.11 -13.90 -50.89
CA MET A 438 -46.70 -14.05 -52.23
C MET A 438 -46.30 -12.86 -53.12
N ASN A 439 -46.34 -11.65 -52.56
CA ASN A 439 -45.92 -10.41 -53.22
C ASN A 439 -45.14 -9.54 -52.23
N ASN A 440 -43.97 -9.05 -52.63
CA ASN A 440 -43.14 -8.13 -51.86
C ASN A 440 -43.07 -6.72 -52.48
N VAL A 441 -43.92 -6.43 -53.47
CA VAL A 441 -44.02 -5.09 -54.06
C VAL A 441 -44.61 -4.12 -53.02
N ALA A 442 -43.90 -3.01 -52.81
CA ALA A 442 -44.28 -1.97 -51.85
C ALA A 442 -45.72 -1.48 -52.06
N GLY A 443 -46.54 -1.54 -51.00
CA GLY A 443 -47.95 -1.12 -51.03
C GLY A 443 -48.92 -2.15 -51.64
N SER A 444 -48.44 -3.34 -51.98
CA SER A 444 -49.26 -4.47 -52.45
C SER A 444 -48.76 -5.79 -51.89
N GLU A 445 -48.12 -5.74 -50.72
CA GLU A 445 -47.55 -6.88 -50.03
C GLU A 445 -48.64 -7.88 -49.69
N SER A 446 -48.37 -9.15 -49.97
CA SER A 446 -49.28 -10.23 -49.61
C SER A 446 -48.51 -11.44 -49.13
N SER A 447 -49.11 -12.17 -48.20
CA SER A 447 -48.54 -13.36 -47.61
C SER A 447 -49.61 -14.40 -47.35
N ILE A 448 -49.16 -15.64 -47.20
CA ILE A 448 -49.98 -16.73 -46.72
C ILE A 448 -49.30 -17.45 -45.56
N LEU A 449 -50.11 -18.12 -44.75
CA LEU A 449 -49.70 -19.06 -43.72
C LEU A 449 -50.30 -20.43 -44.03
N ASP A 450 -49.43 -21.40 -44.33
CA ASP A 450 -49.84 -22.78 -44.58
C ASP A 450 -49.66 -23.66 -43.35
N PHE A 451 -50.62 -24.57 -43.16
CA PHE A 451 -50.49 -25.71 -42.26
C PHE A 451 -50.36 -26.98 -43.10
N ARG A 452 -49.21 -27.63 -42.96
CA ARG A 452 -48.82 -28.78 -43.77
C ARG A 452 -48.63 -29.99 -42.88
N THR A 453 -49.19 -31.13 -43.27
CA THR A 453 -49.04 -32.38 -42.51
C THR A 453 -48.70 -33.55 -43.41
N TYR A 454 -48.03 -34.55 -42.82
CA TYR A 454 -47.80 -35.83 -43.44
C TYR A 454 -48.96 -36.78 -43.13
N TRP A 455 -49.67 -37.25 -44.16
CA TRP A 455 -50.78 -38.18 -44.00
C TRP A 455 -50.85 -39.13 -45.20
N GLY A 456 -51.01 -40.43 -44.94
CA GLY A 456 -51.17 -41.44 -46.00
C GLY A 456 -49.97 -41.58 -46.95
N GLY A 457 -48.76 -41.26 -46.49
CA GLY A 457 -47.54 -41.34 -47.32
C GLY A 457 -47.21 -40.08 -48.12
N ALA A 458 -48.02 -39.03 -48.01
CA ALA A 458 -47.81 -37.76 -48.71
C ALA A 458 -47.76 -36.58 -47.74
N TYR A 459 -46.85 -35.65 -48.00
CA TYR A 459 -46.78 -34.36 -47.31
C TYR A 459 -47.55 -33.32 -48.12
N ALA A 460 -48.56 -32.69 -47.52
CA ALA A 460 -49.42 -31.75 -48.24
C ALA A 460 -49.91 -30.61 -47.35
N VAL A 461 -50.22 -29.48 -47.99
CA VAL A 461 -51.01 -28.40 -47.38
C VAL A 461 -52.39 -28.95 -47.05
N LYS A 462 -52.90 -28.66 -45.85
CA LYS A 462 -54.26 -29.02 -45.44
C LYS A 462 -55.19 -27.82 -45.54
N PHE A 463 -54.73 -26.69 -45.04
CA PHE A 463 -55.40 -25.42 -45.21
C PHE A 463 -54.37 -24.30 -45.24
N THR A 464 -54.80 -23.18 -45.79
CA THR A 464 -54.02 -21.96 -45.95
C THR A 464 -54.83 -20.78 -45.43
N ILE A 465 -54.13 -19.83 -44.83
CA ILE A 465 -54.66 -18.55 -44.36
C ILE A 465 -53.99 -17.45 -45.17
N GLY A 466 -54.80 -16.59 -45.78
CA GLY A 466 -54.39 -15.38 -46.48
C GLY A 466 -55.29 -14.23 -46.07
N SER A 467 -56.03 -13.65 -47.01
CA SER A 467 -57.09 -12.70 -46.67
C SER A 467 -58.29 -13.40 -46.03
N GLY A 468 -58.62 -14.60 -46.52
CA GLY A 468 -59.56 -15.55 -45.94
C GLY A 468 -58.89 -16.88 -45.55
N PHE A 469 -59.71 -17.88 -45.20
CA PHE A 469 -59.25 -19.24 -44.89
C PHE A 469 -59.73 -20.20 -45.98
N TRP A 470 -58.87 -21.08 -46.49
CA TRP A 470 -59.30 -22.10 -47.46
C TRP A 470 -58.60 -23.43 -47.30
N MET A 471 -59.31 -24.50 -47.68
CA MET A 471 -58.78 -25.86 -47.71
C MET A 471 -58.02 -26.14 -49.00
N ASN A 472 -57.01 -27.00 -48.92
CA ASN A 472 -56.31 -27.46 -50.11
C ASN A 472 -57.28 -28.25 -51.02
N GLY A 473 -57.33 -27.87 -52.30
CA GLY A 473 -58.22 -28.47 -53.29
C GLY A 473 -59.60 -27.82 -53.41
N ALA A 474 -59.94 -26.82 -52.59
CA ALA A 474 -61.18 -26.05 -52.77
C ALA A 474 -61.12 -25.22 -54.06
N ALA A 475 -62.19 -25.30 -54.88
CA ALA A 475 -62.29 -24.49 -56.09
C ALA A 475 -62.37 -23.00 -55.75
N GLY A 476 -61.70 -22.13 -56.51
CA GLY A 476 -61.75 -20.67 -56.34
C GLY A 476 -60.71 -20.05 -55.38
N GLY A 477 -59.96 -20.85 -54.60
CA GLY A 477 -58.84 -20.34 -53.79
C GLY A 477 -59.26 -19.48 -52.58
N ASP A 478 -58.49 -18.42 -52.28
CA ASP A 478 -58.73 -17.51 -51.16
C ASP A 478 -60.08 -16.77 -51.32
N PRO A 479 -61.05 -16.93 -50.42
CA PRO A 479 -62.36 -16.28 -50.53
C PRO A 479 -62.35 -14.79 -50.11
N GLY A 480 -61.26 -14.28 -49.53
CA GLY A 480 -61.17 -12.95 -48.95
C GLY A 480 -61.64 -12.87 -47.49
N THR A 481 -61.51 -11.67 -46.91
CA THR A 481 -61.72 -11.41 -45.48
C THR A 481 -63.09 -11.86 -44.97
N GLY A 482 -63.10 -12.54 -43.82
CA GLY A 482 -64.30 -12.98 -43.14
C GLY A 482 -64.97 -14.23 -43.74
N LYS A 483 -64.34 -14.89 -44.71
CA LYS A 483 -64.91 -16.07 -45.39
C LYS A 483 -64.02 -17.31 -45.23
N ILE A 484 -64.68 -18.48 -45.29
CA ILE A 484 -64.07 -19.81 -45.33
C ILE A 484 -64.42 -20.47 -46.66
N ASN A 485 -63.43 -20.92 -47.42
CA ASN A 485 -63.61 -21.74 -48.62
C ASN A 485 -63.16 -23.17 -48.36
N ALA A 486 -64.12 -24.04 -48.07
CA ALA A 486 -63.88 -25.45 -47.76
C ALA A 486 -64.28 -26.33 -48.94
N THR A 487 -63.61 -27.46 -49.11
CA THR A 487 -64.08 -28.51 -50.04
C THR A 487 -65.40 -29.11 -49.57
N GLU A 488 -65.58 -29.21 -48.26
CA GLU A 488 -66.81 -29.68 -47.61
C GLU A 488 -66.84 -29.20 -46.15
N LEU A 489 -68.03 -28.90 -45.62
CA LEU A 489 -68.27 -28.72 -44.20
C LEU A 489 -69.19 -29.85 -43.74
N GLN A 490 -68.76 -30.60 -42.72
CA GLN A 490 -69.55 -31.69 -42.16
C GLN A 490 -69.91 -31.44 -40.70
N GLN A 491 -71.13 -31.81 -40.31
CA GLN A 491 -71.57 -31.91 -38.93
C GLN A 491 -71.80 -33.38 -38.61
N ASN A 492 -71.05 -33.93 -37.66
CA ASN A 492 -71.12 -35.35 -37.28
C ASN A 492 -70.96 -36.33 -38.46
N GLY A 493 -70.09 -36.02 -39.41
CA GLY A 493 -69.84 -36.85 -40.59
C GLY A 493 -70.84 -36.67 -41.74
N VAL A 494 -71.76 -35.71 -41.63
CA VAL A 494 -72.78 -35.41 -42.66
C VAL A 494 -72.54 -34.01 -43.24
N PRO A 495 -72.52 -33.82 -44.57
CA PRO A 495 -72.38 -32.51 -45.18
C PRO A 495 -73.48 -31.53 -44.72
N VAL A 496 -73.09 -30.34 -44.27
CA VAL A 496 -73.98 -29.29 -43.70
C VAL A 496 -74.98 -28.75 -44.73
N ALA A 497 -74.66 -28.79 -46.03
CA ALA A 497 -75.61 -28.42 -47.09
C ALA A 497 -76.85 -29.33 -47.12
N THR A 498 -76.74 -30.59 -46.67
CA THR A 498 -77.83 -31.57 -46.56
C THR A 498 -78.67 -31.37 -45.29
N ALA A 499 -78.18 -30.59 -44.31
CA ALA A 499 -78.83 -30.37 -43.02
C ALA A 499 -79.98 -29.35 -43.08
N ILE A 500 -79.96 -28.36 -44.00
CA ILE A 500 -81.04 -27.35 -44.10
C ILE A 500 -82.32 -27.98 -44.67
N THR A 501 -82.23 -28.94 -45.59
CA THR A 501 -83.39 -29.68 -46.11
C THR A 501 -84.00 -30.65 -45.11
N THR A 502 -83.29 -30.94 -44.01
CA THR A 502 -83.71 -31.90 -42.97
C THR A 502 -83.98 -31.27 -41.60
N ALA A 503 -83.71 -29.98 -41.40
CA ALA A 503 -83.85 -29.29 -40.12
C ALA A 503 -85.28 -29.28 -39.55
N GLN A 504 -85.40 -29.37 -38.23
CA GLN A 504 -86.67 -29.24 -37.52
C GLN A 504 -87.11 -27.76 -37.53
N GLY A 505 -88.32 -27.45 -38.00
CA GLY A 505 -88.87 -26.09 -38.02
C GLY A 505 -88.84 -25.35 -39.38
N VAL A 506 -88.26 -25.94 -40.43
CA VAL A 506 -88.41 -25.44 -41.81
C VAL A 506 -89.55 -26.17 -42.52
N ALA A 507 -90.20 -25.51 -43.48
CA ALA A 507 -91.26 -26.13 -44.28
C ALA A 507 -90.65 -27.26 -45.13
N LYS A 508 -91.18 -28.47 -44.96
CA LYS A 508 -90.81 -29.69 -45.69
C LYS A 508 -91.52 -29.80 -47.03
N ALA A 509 -92.64 -29.10 -47.17
CA ALA A 509 -93.23 -28.75 -48.46
C ALA A 509 -93.97 -27.42 -48.33
N TRP A 510 -94.06 -26.66 -49.41
CA TRP A 510 -94.98 -25.53 -49.51
C TRP A 510 -95.40 -25.30 -50.95
N VAL A 511 -96.55 -24.66 -51.13
CA VAL A 511 -97.08 -24.32 -52.45
C VAL A 511 -97.89 -23.03 -52.40
N ASN A 512 -97.72 -22.20 -53.41
CA ASN A 512 -98.66 -21.15 -53.80
C ASN A 512 -99.29 -21.55 -55.13
N PHE A 513 -100.61 -21.55 -55.19
CA PHE A 513 -101.31 -21.88 -56.43
C PHE A 513 -102.57 -21.03 -56.61
N ASN A 514 -103.02 -20.97 -57.87
CA ASN A 514 -104.33 -20.45 -58.23
C ASN A 514 -105.32 -21.60 -58.29
N GLY A 515 -106.34 -21.58 -57.43
CA GLY A 515 -107.42 -22.57 -57.39
C GLY A 515 -108.63 -22.21 -58.27
N THR A 516 -108.66 -21.00 -58.85
CA THR A 516 -109.76 -20.57 -59.73
C THR A 516 -109.51 -20.98 -61.18
N GLY A 517 -110.55 -21.43 -61.89
CA GLY A 517 -110.43 -21.88 -63.26
C GLY A 517 -109.60 -23.16 -63.35
N MET A 518 -108.58 -23.19 -64.23
CA MET A 518 -107.63 -24.31 -64.27
C MET A 518 -106.60 -24.14 -63.16
N VAL A 519 -106.52 -25.13 -62.27
CA VAL A 519 -105.56 -25.12 -61.15
C VAL A 519 -104.12 -25.05 -61.68
N ALA A 520 -103.35 -24.07 -61.20
CA ALA A 520 -101.96 -23.87 -61.60
C ALA A 520 -101.08 -23.47 -60.40
N ILE A 521 -100.00 -24.22 -60.21
CA ILE A 521 -98.95 -23.89 -59.23
C ILE A 521 -98.21 -22.63 -59.71
N ARG A 522 -98.11 -21.61 -58.86
CA ARG A 522 -97.31 -20.41 -59.11
C ARG A 522 -95.88 -20.58 -58.64
N ASP A 523 -95.71 -21.18 -57.47
CA ASP A 523 -94.41 -21.53 -56.91
C ASP A 523 -94.56 -22.65 -55.86
N SER A 524 -93.51 -23.45 -55.66
CA SER A 524 -93.55 -24.56 -54.72
C SER A 524 -92.17 -25.06 -54.30
N PHE A 525 -92.11 -25.64 -53.11
CA PHE A 525 -91.05 -26.54 -52.68
C PHE A 525 -91.68 -27.88 -52.30
N ASN A 526 -91.18 -28.97 -52.88
CA ASN A 526 -91.63 -30.33 -52.59
C ASN A 526 -93.15 -30.63 -52.84
N VAL A 527 -93.80 -29.88 -53.74
CA VAL A 527 -95.14 -30.17 -54.28
C VAL A 527 -95.04 -30.26 -55.80
N THR A 528 -95.39 -31.41 -56.38
CA THR A 528 -95.18 -31.68 -57.82
C THR A 528 -96.40 -31.44 -58.68
N SER A 529 -97.60 -31.57 -58.10
CA SER A 529 -98.86 -31.27 -58.77
C SER A 529 -99.99 -31.08 -57.77
N ILE A 530 -101.12 -30.54 -58.24
CA ILE A 530 -102.35 -30.41 -57.47
C ILE A 530 -103.46 -31.10 -58.23
N THR A 531 -104.17 -32.01 -57.56
CA THR A 531 -105.39 -32.61 -58.06
C THR A 531 -106.57 -31.79 -57.56
N ASP A 532 -107.39 -31.30 -58.49
CA ASP A 532 -108.67 -30.65 -58.18
C ASP A 532 -109.77 -31.71 -58.03
N ASN A 533 -110.34 -31.82 -56.83
CA ASN A 533 -111.41 -32.78 -56.51
C ASN A 533 -112.81 -32.16 -56.57
N GLY A 534 -112.93 -30.90 -57.02
CA GLY A 534 -114.15 -30.09 -56.99
C GLY A 534 -113.96 -28.82 -56.16
N THR A 535 -114.96 -27.93 -56.20
CA THR A 535 -114.87 -26.58 -55.61
C THR A 535 -114.28 -26.56 -54.20
N GLY A 536 -113.14 -25.90 -54.07
CA GLY A 536 -112.40 -25.67 -52.84
C GLY A 536 -111.70 -26.90 -52.27
N ASP A 537 -111.64 -28.05 -52.95
CA ASP A 537 -111.05 -29.30 -52.47
C ASP A 537 -109.85 -29.74 -53.35
N TYR A 538 -108.64 -29.72 -52.77
CA TYR A 538 -107.41 -29.95 -53.52
C TYR A 538 -106.53 -31.01 -52.84
N THR A 539 -105.97 -31.92 -53.63
CA THR A 539 -104.91 -32.83 -53.18
C THR A 539 -103.56 -32.33 -53.65
N LEU A 540 -102.70 -31.93 -52.72
CA LEU A 540 -101.30 -31.61 -52.99
C LEU A 540 -100.52 -32.92 -53.12
N ASN A 541 -99.89 -33.16 -54.27
CA ASN A 541 -99.01 -34.31 -54.50
C ASN A 541 -97.57 -33.92 -54.14
N LEU A 542 -96.97 -34.62 -53.18
CA LEU A 542 -95.64 -34.30 -52.67
C LEU A 542 -94.56 -34.96 -53.54
N GLY A 543 -93.47 -34.23 -53.80
CA GLY A 543 -92.37 -34.74 -54.64
C GLY A 543 -91.48 -35.75 -53.92
N VAL A 544 -91.31 -35.56 -52.62
CA VAL A 544 -90.54 -36.38 -51.69
C VAL A 544 -91.48 -36.83 -50.59
N THR A 545 -91.51 -38.15 -50.36
CA THR A 545 -92.33 -38.80 -49.35
C THR A 545 -91.96 -38.31 -47.95
N MET A 546 -92.96 -37.86 -47.18
CA MET A 546 -92.83 -37.49 -45.76
C MET A 546 -92.60 -38.73 -44.90
N GLY A 547 -91.83 -38.62 -43.81
CA GLY A 547 -91.54 -39.75 -42.91
C GLY A 547 -92.77 -40.42 -42.29
N ASN A 548 -93.85 -39.66 -42.06
CA ASN A 548 -95.13 -40.17 -41.58
C ASN A 548 -96.31 -39.24 -41.95
N SER A 549 -97.55 -39.62 -41.65
CA SER A 549 -98.76 -38.84 -41.93
C SER A 549 -99.12 -37.79 -40.86
N ASN A 550 -98.38 -37.68 -39.76
CA ASN A 550 -98.66 -36.78 -38.64
C ASN A 550 -97.88 -35.46 -38.71
N TYR A 551 -97.67 -34.91 -39.92
CA TYR A 551 -97.09 -33.57 -40.08
C TYR A 551 -98.12 -32.47 -39.78
N ALA A 552 -97.68 -31.24 -39.56
CA ALA A 552 -98.52 -30.06 -39.47
C ALA A 552 -98.65 -29.42 -40.86
N ALA A 553 -99.86 -29.42 -41.43
CA ALA A 553 -100.16 -28.61 -42.62
C ALA A 553 -100.90 -27.34 -42.18
N VAL A 554 -100.38 -26.20 -42.59
CA VAL A 554 -100.98 -24.88 -42.33
C VAL A 554 -101.13 -24.15 -43.65
N GLY A 555 -102.17 -23.36 -43.78
CA GLY A 555 -102.35 -22.61 -45.01
C GLY A 555 -103.39 -21.52 -44.90
N SER A 556 -103.36 -20.64 -45.88
CA SER A 556 -104.26 -19.52 -46.05
C SER A 556 -104.77 -19.48 -47.48
N ALA A 557 -105.97 -18.97 -47.64
CA ALA A 557 -106.56 -18.77 -48.96
C ALA A 557 -107.27 -17.43 -49.01
N ARG A 558 -107.22 -16.79 -50.19
CA ARG A 558 -107.88 -15.53 -50.49
C ARG A 558 -108.56 -15.63 -51.86
N SER A 559 -109.75 -15.06 -51.95
CA SER A 559 -110.49 -14.86 -53.21
C SER A 559 -110.72 -13.36 -53.44
N ASP A 560 -110.39 -12.86 -54.63
CA ASP A 560 -110.58 -11.45 -55.04
C ASP A 560 -111.95 -11.17 -55.70
N ALA A 561 -113.01 -11.89 -55.32
CA ALA A 561 -114.35 -11.64 -55.84
C ALA A 561 -114.94 -10.34 -55.26
N GLY A 562 -115.24 -9.37 -56.14
CA GLY A 562 -115.61 -8.00 -55.80
C GLY A 562 -116.76 -7.84 -54.79
N ALA A 563 -116.63 -6.79 -53.96
CA ALA A 563 -117.60 -6.25 -53.01
C ALA A 563 -117.75 -6.93 -51.63
N GLY A 564 -116.65 -7.49 -51.11
CA GLY A 564 -116.48 -7.79 -49.69
C GLY A 564 -115.32 -8.75 -49.48
N ALA A 565 -114.17 -8.25 -49.00
CA ALA A 565 -113.02 -9.09 -48.76
C ALA A 565 -113.36 -10.20 -47.74
N TYR A 566 -113.58 -11.42 -48.21
CA TYR A 566 -113.69 -12.60 -47.35
C TYR A 566 -112.29 -12.98 -46.87
N ASN A 567 -111.80 -12.21 -45.89
CA ASN A 567 -110.61 -12.58 -45.17
C ASN A 567 -110.96 -13.80 -44.29
N VAL A 568 -110.40 -14.95 -44.71
CA VAL A 568 -110.07 -16.14 -43.92
C VAL A 568 -111.18 -17.17 -43.70
N GLY A 569 -110.97 -18.37 -44.25
CA GLY A 569 -111.36 -19.63 -43.63
C GLY A 569 -110.26 -20.66 -43.92
N CYS A 570 -109.65 -21.19 -42.86
CA CYS A 570 -108.47 -22.06 -42.86
C CYS A 570 -108.37 -23.03 -44.05
N VAL A 571 -107.13 -23.30 -44.49
CA VAL A 571 -106.83 -24.53 -45.21
C VAL A 571 -107.10 -25.68 -44.24
N GLN A 572 -108.28 -26.30 -44.35
CA GLN A 572 -108.64 -27.44 -43.53
C GLN A 572 -107.95 -28.65 -44.13
N THR A 573 -106.99 -29.22 -43.40
CA THR A 573 -106.40 -30.49 -43.78
C THR A 573 -107.46 -31.60 -43.64
N ILE A 574 -107.76 -32.29 -44.74
CA ILE A 574 -108.75 -33.38 -44.79
C ILE A 574 -108.05 -34.72 -44.52
N THR A 575 -106.97 -34.98 -45.26
CA THR A 575 -106.23 -36.25 -45.16
C THR A 575 -104.77 -35.99 -45.39
N GLN A 576 -103.95 -36.55 -44.51
CA GLN A 576 -102.50 -36.48 -44.58
C GLN A 576 -101.97 -37.87 -44.85
N ASN A 577 -101.31 -38.04 -45.98
CA ASN A 577 -100.54 -39.22 -46.32
C ASN A 577 -99.07 -38.83 -46.46
N THR A 578 -98.20 -39.82 -46.50
CA THR A 578 -96.78 -39.59 -46.71
C THR A 578 -96.46 -39.04 -48.10
N THR A 579 -97.33 -39.24 -49.10
CA THR A 579 -97.13 -38.76 -50.48
C THR A 579 -98.11 -37.69 -50.93
N THR A 580 -99.19 -37.45 -50.17
CA THR A 580 -100.22 -36.46 -50.52
C THR A 580 -100.79 -35.76 -49.30
N CYS A 581 -101.17 -34.49 -49.46
CA CYS A 581 -101.91 -33.74 -48.45
C CYS A 581 -103.17 -33.16 -49.07
N GLN A 582 -104.33 -33.65 -48.66
CA GLN A 582 -105.61 -33.13 -49.13
C GLN A 582 -106.07 -31.99 -48.23
N ILE A 583 -106.46 -30.89 -48.85
CA ILE A 583 -106.87 -29.66 -48.19
C ILE A 583 -108.22 -29.16 -48.71
N ARG A 584 -108.91 -28.39 -47.87
CA ARG A 584 -110.10 -27.63 -48.27
C ARG A 584 -109.93 -26.16 -48.00
N THR A 585 -110.32 -25.34 -48.96
CA THR A 585 -110.47 -23.90 -48.82
C THR A 585 -111.95 -23.57 -48.65
N ARG A 586 -112.28 -22.75 -47.65
CA ARG A 586 -113.66 -22.42 -47.28
C ARG A 586 -113.81 -20.95 -46.96
N ALA A 587 -114.98 -20.40 -47.24
CA ALA A 587 -115.36 -19.06 -46.79
C ALA A 587 -115.75 -19.07 -45.29
N VAL A 588 -115.85 -17.87 -44.68
CA VAL A 588 -116.21 -17.65 -43.26
C VAL A 588 -117.54 -18.28 -42.84
N ASN A 589 -118.44 -18.50 -43.79
CA ASN A 589 -119.75 -19.14 -43.61
C ASN A 589 -119.70 -20.67 -43.85
N ASN A 590 -118.50 -21.27 -43.88
CA ASN A 590 -118.23 -22.69 -44.05
C ASN A 590 -118.55 -23.28 -45.45
N THR A 591 -118.84 -22.44 -46.46
CA THR A 591 -119.01 -22.93 -47.84
C THR A 591 -117.66 -23.16 -48.52
N ALA A 592 -117.54 -24.24 -49.29
CA ALA A 592 -116.31 -24.51 -50.07
C ALA A 592 -116.17 -23.46 -51.19
N LEU A 593 -114.94 -22.99 -51.42
CA LEU A 593 -114.68 -21.88 -52.33
C LEU A 593 -113.31 -22.01 -53.00
N ASP A 594 -113.28 -21.95 -54.33
CA ASP A 594 -112.04 -21.83 -55.08
C ASP A 594 -111.41 -20.44 -54.87
N CYS A 595 -110.13 -20.43 -54.50
CA CYS A 595 -109.41 -19.21 -54.13
C CYS A 595 -108.31 -18.91 -55.16
N ASP A 596 -108.19 -17.65 -55.58
CA ASP A 596 -107.20 -17.26 -56.58
C ASP A 596 -105.78 -17.22 -55.99
N ILE A 597 -105.66 -17.14 -54.67
CA ILE A 597 -104.40 -17.32 -53.96
C ILE A 597 -104.61 -18.34 -52.84
N THR A 598 -104.01 -19.52 -52.99
CA THR A 598 -103.95 -20.53 -51.93
C THR A 598 -102.49 -20.81 -51.59
N ASN A 599 -102.15 -20.68 -50.30
CA ASN A 599 -100.83 -20.94 -49.75
C ASN A 599 -100.93 -22.10 -48.76
N VAL A 600 -100.04 -23.09 -48.89
CA VAL A 600 -99.91 -24.16 -47.91
C VAL A 600 -98.44 -24.34 -47.58
N ALA A 601 -98.13 -24.50 -46.30
CA ALA A 601 -96.83 -24.92 -45.81
C ALA A 601 -97.01 -26.13 -44.90
N ILE A 602 -96.15 -27.12 -45.08
CA ILE A 602 -96.15 -28.39 -44.35
C ILE A 602 -94.86 -28.45 -43.53
N PHE A 603 -95.02 -28.64 -42.22
CA PHE A 603 -93.96 -28.76 -41.24
C PHE A 603 -94.03 -30.11 -40.53
N GLY A 604 -92.89 -30.69 -40.17
CA GLY A 604 -92.83 -32.01 -39.55
C GLY A 604 -92.45 -33.09 -40.57
N ASP A 605 -91.77 -34.11 -40.09
CA ASP A 605 -91.20 -35.22 -40.86
C ASP A 605 -91.12 -36.44 -39.95
#